data_AF-A0A4S2PY24-F1
#
_entry.id   AF-A0A4S2PY24-F1
#
_cell.length_a   1.000
_cell.length_b   1.000
_cell.length_c   1.000
_cell.angle_alpha   90.00
_cell.angle_beta   90.00
_cell.angle_gamma   90.00
#
_symmetry.space_group_name_H-M   'P 1'
#
loop_
_entity.id
_entity.type
_entity.pdbx_description
1 polymer ?
#
loop_
_entity_poly.entity_id
_entity_poly.type
_entity_poly.pdbx_seq_one_letter_code
_entity_poly.pdbx_strand_id
1 'polypeptide(L)'
;MLKKFLNDESKSPIKDFLLWLVVYPFVIAFAVACAAFIFSFSMFRDVKITDWVSSLSTMFAMIFTGGLLIVTARAAKSWRKQRIPDAKSSIIENLIIYDGIINHLMIEFNHTDNAIRYEKIVTTYISLFNQISIIESSIIKYYLFDSSCKKQIDHLYLEMKNSLNDFAKQISKYLNSNISGTDISFNPDIISKAVLPFYVTHKLEFGLVLKKSLNASFSLLTEIAGDEIVIKAKENKDNEAKINGSS
;
A
#
# COMPACT_ATOMS: atom_id res chain seq x y z
N MET A 1 -16.86 -6.99 -19.83
CA MET A 1 -16.50 -6.46 -18.49
C MET A 1 -17.71 -6.08 -17.62
N LEU A 2 -18.80 -5.51 -18.16
CA LEU A 2 -20.03 -5.22 -17.38
C LEU A 2 -20.72 -6.46 -16.76
N LYS A 3 -20.73 -7.60 -17.46
CA LYS A 3 -21.30 -8.86 -16.93
C LYS A 3 -20.58 -9.37 -15.67
N LYS A 4 -19.28 -9.10 -15.52
CA LYS A 4 -18.48 -9.57 -14.38
C LYS A 4 -18.69 -8.70 -13.14
N PHE A 5 -19.16 -7.46 -13.31
CA PHE A 5 -19.50 -6.54 -12.21
C PHE A 5 -20.87 -6.83 -11.57
N LEU A 6 -21.76 -7.54 -12.28
CA LEU A 6 -23.13 -7.83 -11.86
C LEU A 6 -23.29 -9.16 -11.13
N ASN A 7 -22.26 -10.00 -11.10
CA ASN A 7 -22.33 -11.39 -10.67
C ASN A 7 -21.76 -11.66 -9.27
N ASP A 8 -21.16 -10.65 -8.62
CA ASP A 8 -20.72 -10.77 -7.23
C ASP A 8 -21.90 -10.42 -6.31
N GLU A 9 -22.57 -11.45 -5.79
CA GLU A 9 -23.75 -11.37 -4.90
C GLU A 9 -23.52 -10.58 -3.60
N SER A 10 -22.27 -10.20 -3.26
CA SER A 10 -21.95 -9.45 -2.04
C SER A 10 -22.16 -7.92 -2.14
N LYS A 11 -22.57 -7.39 -3.30
CA LYS A 11 -22.76 -5.94 -3.55
C LYS A 11 -24.21 -5.54 -3.81
N SER A 12 -25.19 -6.31 -3.33
CA SER A 12 -26.62 -6.01 -3.49
C SER A 12 -26.99 -4.54 -3.15
N PRO A 13 -26.54 -3.93 -2.02
CA PRO A 13 -26.93 -2.55 -1.71
C PRO A 13 -26.27 -1.50 -2.62
N ILE A 14 -25.08 -1.79 -3.15
CA ILE A 14 -24.37 -0.88 -4.06
C ILE A 14 -24.99 -0.91 -5.45
N LYS A 15 -25.42 -2.11 -5.89
CA LYS A 15 -26.14 -2.29 -7.15
C LYS A 15 -27.52 -1.63 -7.09
N ASP A 16 -28.23 -1.80 -5.98
CA ASP A 16 -29.52 -1.13 -5.76
C ASP A 16 -29.37 0.39 -5.68
N PHE A 17 -28.30 0.89 -5.05
CA PHE A 17 -27.99 2.33 -5.04
C PHE A 17 -27.66 2.89 -6.43
N LEU A 18 -26.85 2.18 -7.23
CA LEU A 18 -26.53 2.56 -8.60
C LEU A 18 -27.75 2.49 -9.52
N LEU A 19 -28.57 1.45 -9.38
CA LEU A 19 -29.82 1.31 -10.11
C LEU A 19 -30.77 2.45 -9.73
N TRP A 20 -30.89 2.76 -8.45
CA TRP A 20 -31.67 3.90 -7.97
C TRP A 20 -31.15 5.21 -8.57
N LEU A 21 -29.84 5.45 -8.55
CA LEU A 21 -29.21 6.65 -9.08
C LEU A 21 -29.40 6.84 -10.60
N VAL A 22 -29.56 5.76 -11.37
CA VAL A 22 -29.82 5.81 -12.82
C VAL A 22 -31.31 5.83 -13.15
N VAL A 23 -32.13 5.08 -12.41
CA VAL A 23 -33.57 4.91 -12.68
C VAL A 23 -34.37 6.10 -12.17
N TYR A 24 -34.06 6.65 -10.99
CA TYR A 24 -34.81 7.77 -10.41
C TYR A 24 -34.81 9.03 -11.30
N PRO A 25 -33.67 9.47 -11.87
CA PRO A 25 -33.66 10.61 -12.80
C PRO A 25 -34.52 10.36 -14.03
N PHE A 26 -34.54 9.13 -14.54
CA PHE A 26 -35.31 8.76 -15.73
C PHE A 26 -36.81 8.76 -15.43
N VAL A 27 -37.21 8.23 -14.28
CA VAL A 27 -38.60 8.24 -13.81
C VAL A 27 -39.07 9.67 -13.50
N ILE A 28 -38.23 10.49 -12.88
CA ILE A 28 -38.53 11.91 -12.63
C ILE A 28 -38.66 12.68 -13.93
N ALA A 29 -37.72 12.52 -14.88
CA ALA A 29 -37.80 13.17 -16.18
C ALA A 29 -39.04 12.74 -16.98
N PHE A 30 -39.37 11.45 -16.93
CA PHE A 30 -40.58 10.92 -17.56
C PHE A 30 -41.86 11.45 -16.92
N ALA A 31 -41.93 11.49 -15.58
CA ALA A 31 -43.08 12.06 -14.86
C ALA A 31 -43.25 13.56 -15.11
N VAL A 32 -42.14 14.33 -15.14
CA VAL A 32 -42.14 15.76 -15.49
C VAL A 32 -42.56 15.97 -16.95
N ALA A 33 -42.13 15.11 -17.88
CA ALA A 33 -42.55 15.17 -19.28
C ALA A 33 -44.05 14.85 -19.44
N CYS A 34 -44.55 13.83 -18.73
CA CYS A 34 -45.98 13.51 -18.70
C CYS A 34 -46.81 14.66 -18.09
N ALA A 35 -46.36 15.28 -16.99
CA ALA A 35 -47.02 16.44 -16.42
C ALA A 35 -47.01 17.64 -17.38
N ALA A 36 -45.87 17.97 -17.98
CA ALA A 36 -45.77 19.06 -18.97
C ALA A 36 -46.64 18.81 -20.21
N PHE A 37 -46.74 17.56 -20.67
CA PHE A 37 -47.61 17.16 -21.76
C PHE A 37 -49.10 17.31 -21.40
N ILE A 38 -49.52 16.88 -20.20
CA ILE A 38 -50.90 17.03 -19.71
C ILE A 38 -51.28 18.52 -19.55
N PHE A 39 -50.36 19.35 -19.04
CA PHE A 39 -50.60 20.79 -18.87
C PHE A 39 -50.50 21.60 -20.17
N SER A 40 -49.89 21.07 -21.24
CA SER A 40 -49.85 21.75 -22.55
C SER A 40 -51.22 21.87 -23.22
N PHE A 41 -52.21 21.07 -22.79
CA PHE A 41 -53.60 21.17 -23.28
C PHE A 41 -54.53 21.98 -22.35
N SER A 42 -54.04 22.47 -21.21
CA SER A 42 -54.87 23.19 -20.23
C SER A 42 -54.52 24.68 -20.23
N MET A 43 -55.23 25.47 -21.04
CA MET A 43 -55.11 26.93 -21.07
C MET A 43 -55.83 27.51 -19.83
N PHE A 44 -55.19 27.46 -18.66
CA PHE A 44 -55.73 28.05 -17.44
C PHE A 44 -55.34 29.54 -17.35
N ARG A 45 -56.31 30.42 -17.64
CA ARG A 45 -56.36 31.86 -17.28
C ARG A 45 -55.04 32.64 -17.45
N ASP A 46 -54.71 33.02 -18.69
CA ASP A 46 -53.76 34.10 -19.05
C ASP A 46 -52.34 34.09 -18.45
N VAL A 47 -51.94 33.03 -17.73
CA VAL A 47 -50.58 32.86 -17.20
C VAL A 47 -49.90 31.75 -18.00
N LYS A 48 -48.75 32.06 -18.63
CA LYS A 48 -47.96 31.07 -19.38
C LYS A 48 -47.35 30.04 -18.42
N ILE A 49 -48.03 28.90 -18.27
CA ILE A 49 -47.61 27.75 -17.43
C ILE A 49 -46.18 27.28 -17.76
N THR A 50 -45.74 27.51 -19.01
CA THR A 50 -44.38 27.24 -19.50
C THR A 50 -43.28 27.92 -18.66
N ASP A 51 -43.50 29.14 -18.17
CA ASP A 51 -42.50 29.86 -17.35
C ASP A 51 -42.38 29.26 -15.94
N TRP A 52 -43.48 28.76 -15.38
CA TRP A 52 -43.49 28.09 -14.07
C TRP A 52 -42.86 26.70 -14.14
N VAL A 53 -43.14 25.92 -15.18
CA VAL A 53 -42.54 24.58 -15.40
C VAL A 53 -41.03 24.69 -15.64
N SER A 54 -40.60 25.71 -16.39
CA SER A 54 -39.18 26.06 -16.58
C SER A 54 -38.49 26.36 -15.24
N SER A 55 -39.09 27.24 -14.43
CA SER A 55 -38.54 27.60 -13.11
C SER A 55 -38.47 26.40 -12.16
N LEU A 56 -39.52 25.56 -12.12
CA LEU A 56 -39.54 24.36 -11.28
C LEU A 56 -38.49 23.34 -11.73
N SER A 57 -38.37 23.10 -13.04
CA SER A 57 -37.37 22.19 -13.62
C SER A 57 -35.95 22.63 -13.28
N THR A 58 -35.67 23.93 -13.37
CA THR A 58 -34.36 24.50 -13.03
C THR A 58 -34.05 24.35 -11.53
N MET A 59 -35.06 24.53 -10.68
CA MET A 59 -34.94 24.33 -9.23
C MET A 59 -34.69 22.85 -8.88
N PHE A 60 -35.42 21.91 -9.50
CA PHE A 60 -35.21 20.47 -9.30
C PHE A 60 -33.85 20.01 -9.84
N ALA A 61 -33.41 20.53 -10.99
CA ALA A 61 -32.07 20.26 -11.52
C ALA A 61 -30.99 20.73 -10.54
N MET A 62 -31.12 21.93 -9.97
CA MET A 62 -30.17 22.46 -9.00
C MET A 62 -30.13 21.65 -7.70
N ILE A 63 -31.29 21.22 -7.19
CA ILE A 63 -31.38 20.34 -6.00
C ILE A 63 -30.79 18.97 -6.31
N PHE A 64 -31.02 18.42 -7.51
CA PHE A 64 -30.50 17.13 -7.91
C PHE A 64 -28.98 17.17 -8.10
N THR A 65 -28.45 18.17 -8.81
CA THR A 65 -27.00 18.33 -8.99
C THR A 65 -26.28 18.68 -7.69
N GLY A 66 -26.88 19.54 -6.85
CA GLY A 66 -26.35 19.90 -5.54
C GLY A 66 -26.39 18.72 -4.56
N GLY A 67 -27.50 17.99 -4.53
CA GLY A 67 -27.65 16.76 -3.73
C GLY A 67 -26.69 15.66 -4.16
N LEU A 68 -26.52 15.45 -5.47
CA LEU A 68 -25.56 14.50 -6.04
C LEU A 68 -24.12 14.86 -5.65
N LEU A 69 -23.76 16.15 -5.69
CA LEU A 69 -22.46 16.64 -5.23
C LEU A 69 -22.22 16.35 -3.75
N ILE A 70 -23.22 16.57 -2.89
CA ILE A 70 -23.10 16.30 -1.45
C ILE A 70 -22.93 14.80 -1.19
N VAL A 71 -23.72 13.95 -1.87
CA VAL A 71 -23.64 12.50 -1.71
C VAL A 71 -22.31 11.96 -2.21
N THR A 72 -21.84 12.40 -3.39
CA THR A 72 -20.53 12.00 -3.94
C THR A 72 -19.37 12.49 -3.07
N ALA A 73 -19.43 13.72 -2.53
CA ALA A 73 -18.42 14.22 -1.60
C ALA A 73 -18.38 13.42 -0.29
N ARG A 74 -19.55 13.06 0.27
CA ARG A 74 -19.64 12.20 1.46
C ARG A 74 -19.12 10.79 1.18
N ALA A 75 -19.47 10.21 0.03
CA ALA A 75 -18.99 8.91 -0.39
C ALA A 75 -17.47 8.92 -0.58
N ALA A 76 -16.91 9.93 -1.23
CA ALA A 76 -15.46 10.09 -1.42
C ALA A 76 -14.73 10.25 -0.07
N LYS A 77 -15.28 11.05 0.86
CA LYS A 77 -14.73 11.21 2.21
C LYS A 77 -14.77 9.90 3.00
N SER A 78 -15.88 9.17 2.93
CA SER A 78 -16.03 7.86 3.57
C SER A 78 -15.05 6.84 2.99
N TRP A 79 -14.93 6.79 1.67
CA TRP A 79 -14.02 5.91 0.95
C TRP A 79 -12.56 6.18 1.32
N ARG A 80 -12.17 7.46 1.36
CA ARG A 80 -10.85 7.89 1.83
C ARG A 80 -10.59 7.44 3.27
N LYS A 81 -11.55 7.62 4.18
CA LYS A 81 -11.42 7.22 5.59
C LYS A 81 -11.22 5.71 5.77
N GLN A 82 -11.84 4.89 4.92
CA GLN A 82 -11.68 3.43 4.94
C GLN A 82 -10.37 2.96 4.30
N ARG A 83 -9.89 3.64 3.25
CA ARG A 83 -8.68 3.21 2.52
C ARG A 83 -7.36 3.59 3.16
N ILE A 84 -7.32 4.65 3.97
CA ILE A 84 -6.12 5.04 4.72
C ILE A 84 -5.58 3.91 5.62
N PRO A 85 -6.39 3.29 6.52
CA PRO A 85 -5.88 2.21 7.38
C PRO A 85 -5.44 0.99 6.57
N ASP A 86 -6.17 0.62 5.51
CA ASP A 86 -5.78 -0.47 4.60
C ASP A 86 -4.40 -0.21 3.96
N ALA A 87 -4.19 1.02 3.45
CA ALA A 87 -2.94 1.41 2.84
C ALA A 87 -1.78 1.41 3.84
N LYS A 88 -2.01 1.87 5.08
CA LYS A 88 -1.03 1.78 6.17
C LYS A 88 -0.69 0.33 6.51
N SER A 89 -1.69 -0.55 6.67
CA SER A 89 -1.47 -1.98 6.95
C SER A 89 -0.60 -2.62 5.88
N SER A 90 -0.87 -2.33 4.60
CA SER A 90 -0.04 -2.85 3.50
C SER A 90 1.42 -2.42 3.60
N ILE A 91 1.72 -1.18 4.01
CA ILE A 91 3.12 -0.76 4.19
C ILE A 91 3.73 -1.50 5.40
N ILE A 92 3.01 -1.58 6.51
CA ILE A 92 3.49 -2.26 7.74
C ILE A 92 3.79 -3.73 7.47
N GLU A 93 2.87 -4.46 6.85
CA GLU A 93 3.07 -5.87 6.47
C GLU A 93 4.32 -6.05 5.61
N ASN A 94 4.52 -5.17 4.63
CA ASN A 94 5.69 -5.24 3.76
C ASN A 94 6.99 -4.90 4.48
N LEU A 95 6.98 -3.99 5.46
CA LEU A 95 8.14 -3.71 6.32
C LEU A 95 8.46 -4.89 7.23
N ILE A 96 7.45 -5.56 7.79
CA ILE A 96 7.66 -6.77 8.60
C ILE A 96 8.28 -7.90 7.77
N ILE A 97 7.83 -8.10 6.52
CA ILE A 97 8.43 -9.09 5.61
C ILE A 97 9.89 -8.72 5.32
N TYR A 98 10.16 -7.44 5.06
CA TYR A 98 11.52 -6.94 4.84
C TYR A 98 12.44 -7.21 6.05
N ASP A 99 11.99 -6.90 7.25
CA ASP A 99 12.72 -7.17 8.50
C ASP A 99 12.92 -8.67 8.71
N GLY A 100 11.93 -9.50 8.36
CA GLY A 100 12.03 -10.95 8.41
C GLY A 100 13.14 -11.50 7.52
N ILE A 101 13.28 -10.98 6.29
CA ILE A 101 14.34 -11.36 5.36
C ILE A 101 15.72 -10.99 5.93
N ILE A 102 15.87 -9.77 6.49
CA ILE A 102 17.13 -9.35 7.12
C ILE A 102 17.48 -10.23 8.32
N ASN A 103 16.51 -10.50 9.19
CA ASN A 103 16.75 -11.32 10.38
C ASN A 103 17.16 -12.75 10.02
N HIS A 104 16.49 -13.37 9.05
CA HIS A 104 16.87 -14.68 8.53
C HIS A 104 18.32 -14.68 8.02
N LEU A 105 18.70 -13.63 7.28
CA LEU A 105 20.06 -13.48 6.78
C LEU A 105 21.10 -13.29 7.90
N MET A 106 20.78 -12.50 8.93
CA MET A 106 21.67 -12.32 10.10
C MET A 106 21.87 -13.63 10.87
N ILE A 107 20.79 -14.39 11.09
CA ILE A 107 20.85 -15.71 11.72
C ILE A 107 21.77 -16.63 10.92
N GLU A 108 21.61 -16.64 9.60
CA GLU A 108 22.44 -17.45 8.71
C GLU A 108 23.93 -17.04 8.73
N PHE A 109 24.24 -15.75 8.77
CA PHE A 109 25.61 -15.27 8.96
C PHE A 109 26.22 -15.73 10.29
N ASN A 110 25.40 -15.85 11.34
CA ASN A 110 25.87 -16.24 12.67
C ASN A 110 26.04 -17.77 12.81
N HIS A 111 25.19 -18.58 12.18
CA HIS A 111 25.19 -20.04 12.32
C HIS A 111 26.01 -20.81 11.29
N THR A 112 26.51 -20.16 10.23
CA THR A 112 27.39 -20.81 9.26
C THR A 112 28.84 -20.83 9.76
N ASP A 113 29.48 -22.00 9.68
CA ASP A 113 30.90 -22.27 10.06
C ASP A 113 31.91 -21.56 9.15
N ASN A 114 31.80 -20.24 9.02
CA ASN A 114 32.64 -19.35 8.22
C ASN A 114 32.56 -19.62 6.70
N ALA A 115 31.48 -20.22 6.22
CA ALA A 115 31.28 -20.53 4.81
C ALA A 115 29.83 -20.31 4.40
N ILE A 116 29.59 -19.38 3.47
CA ILE A 116 28.27 -19.14 2.87
C ILE A 116 28.34 -19.32 1.37
N ARG A 117 27.29 -19.94 0.82
CA ARG A 117 27.11 -20.06 -0.63
C ARG A 117 26.80 -18.69 -1.23
N TYR A 118 27.58 -18.33 -2.25
CA TYR A 118 27.45 -17.06 -2.94
C TYR A 118 26.03 -16.83 -3.50
N GLU A 119 25.45 -17.85 -4.13
CA GLU A 119 24.07 -17.86 -4.62
C GLU A 119 23.06 -17.39 -3.55
N LYS A 120 23.27 -17.77 -2.30
CA LYS A 120 22.35 -17.45 -1.21
C LYS A 120 22.40 -15.98 -0.80
N ILE A 121 23.59 -15.37 -0.85
CA ILE A 121 23.77 -13.92 -0.63
C ILE A 121 23.04 -13.14 -1.73
N VAL A 122 23.23 -13.55 -2.98
CA VAL A 122 22.64 -12.88 -4.16
C VAL A 122 21.12 -13.00 -4.17
N THR A 123 20.58 -14.21 -3.94
CA THR A 123 19.13 -14.44 -3.90
C THR A 123 18.48 -13.66 -2.77
N THR A 124 19.12 -13.56 -1.60
CA THR A 124 18.61 -12.74 -0.49
C THR A 124 18.64 -11.25 -0.82
N TYR A 125 19.72 -10.76 -1.44
CA TYR A 125 19.78 -9.37 -1.91
C TYR A 125 18.67 -9.05 -2.92
N ILE A 126 18.43 -9.93 -3.89
CA ILE A 126 17.32 -9.78 -4.86
C ILE A 126 15.97 -9.73 -4.14
N SER A 127 15.76 -10.60 -3.14
CA SER A 127 14.54 -10.62 -2.32
C SER A 127 14.34 -9.29 -1.59
N LEU A 128 15.38 -8.76 -0.95
CA LEU A 128 15.34 -7.45 -0.28
C LEU A 128 15.04 -6.32 -1.25
N PHE A 129 15.66 -6.32 -2.42
CA PHE A 129 15.43 -5.30 -3.46
C PHE A 129 13.99 -5.31 -3.98
N ASN A 130 13.44 -6.50 -4.25
CA ASN A 130 12.05 -6.67 -4.64
C ASN A 130 11.12 -6.16 -3.55
N GLN A 131 11.42 -6.45 -2.29
CA GLN A 131 10.60 -6.02 -1.17
C GLN A 131 10.60 -4.50 -1.01
N ILE A 132 11.75 -3.82 -1.19
CA ILE A 132 11.81 -2.34 -1.22
C ILE A 132 10.91 -1.76 -2.31
N SER A 133 10.86 -2.40 -3.50
CA SER A 133 10.01 -1.94 -4.60
C SER A 133 8.52 -2.09 -4.28
N ILE A 134 8.14 -3.16 -3.58
CA ILE A 134 6.77 -3.36 -3.10
C ILE A 134 6.41 -2.30 -2.06
N ILE A 135 7.30 -2.03 -1.10
CA ILE A 135 7.12 -0.97 -0.09
C ILE A 135 6.92 0.40 -0.77
N GLU A 136 7.74 0.74 -1.76
CA GLU A 136 7.62 1.98 -2.53
C GLU A 136 6.23 2.09 -3.19
N SER A 137 5.76 1.02 -3.82
CA SER A 137 4.43 0.98 -4.42
C SER A 137 3.32 1.21 -3.39
N SER A 138 3.43 0.60 -2.20
CA SER A 138 2.45 0.79 -1.12
C SER A 138 2.49 2.21 -0.54
N ILE A 139 3.65 2.83 -0.42
CA ILE A 139 3.81 4.25 -0.04
C ILE A 139 3.14 5.17 -1.06
N ILE A 140 3.36 4.95 -2.35
CA ILE A 140 2.72 5.73 -3.42
C ILE A 140 1.19 5.61 -3.35
N LYS A 141 0.66 4.40 -3.11
CA LYS A 141 -0.78 4.19 -2.92
C LYS A 141 -1.30 4.93 -1.68
N TYR A 142 -0.56 4.92 -0.59
CA TYR A 142 -0.91 5.68 0.61
C TYR A 142 -1.02 7.18 0.31
N TYR A 143 -0.10 7.74 -0.48
CA TYR A 143 -0.13 9.16 -0.88
C TYR A 143 -1.33 9.57 -1.73
N LEU A 144 -2.04 8.63 -2.36
CA LEU A 144 -3.33 8.92 -3.02
C LEU A 144 -4.41 9.31 -2.02
N PHE A 145 -4.28 8.87 -0.77
CA PHE A 145 -5.26 9.09 0.29
C PHE A 145 -4.76 10.04 1.36
N ASP A 146 -3.47 10.09 1.66
CA ASP A 146 -2.90 10.95 2.69
C ASP A 146 -1.45 11.32 2.39
N SER A 147 -1.19 12.62 2.28
CA SER A 147 0.13 13.18 1.96
C SER A 147 0.66 14.07 3.08
N SER A 148 0.01 14.09 4.25
CA SER A 148 0.37 14.94 5.39
C SER A 148 1.81 14.72 5.87
N CYS A 149 2.22 13.46 6.04
CA CYS A 149 3.58 13.08 6.47
C CYS A 149 4.53 12.73 5.32
N LYS A 150 4.19 13.09 4.07
CA LYS A 150 4.94 12.64 2.87
C LYS A 150 6.45 12.90 2.97
N LYS A 151 6.86 14.11 3.39
CA LYS A 151 8.29 14.46 3.49
C LYS A 151 9.05 13.56 4.47
N GLN A 152 8.43 13.24 5.59
CA GLN A 152 9.02 12.44 6.65
C GLN A 152 9.12 10.96 6.22
N ILE A 153 8.05 10.43 5.62
CA ILE A 153 8.03 9.08 5.06
C ILE A 153 9.04 8.95 3.92
N ASP A 154 9.12 9.92 3.00
CA ASP A 154 10.09 9.91 1.89
C ASP A 154 11.53 9.91 2.42
N HIS A 155 11.82 10.69 3.47
CA HIS A 155 13.14 10.74 4.11
C HIS A 155 13.53 9.39 4.72
N LEU A 156 12.63 8.79 5.52
CA LEU A 156 12.86 7.50 6.19
C LEU A 156 12.96 6.35 5.19
N TYR A 157 12.12 6.35 4.15
CA TYR A 157 12.21 5.39 3.05
C TYR A 157 13.54 5.51 2.31
N LEU A 158 14.01 6.74 2.04
CA LEU A 158 15.32 6.96 1.40
C LEU A 158 16.46 6.43 2.28
N GLU A 159 16.39 6.61 3.59
CA GLU A 159 17.38 6.07 4.52
C GLU A 159 17.44 4.55 4.46
N MET A 160 16.29 3.87 4.47
CA MET A 160 16.19 2.40 4.34
C MET A 160 16.70 1.91 2.97
N LYS A 161 16.41 2.64 1.89
CA LYS A 161 16.95 2.33 0.55
C LYS A 161 18.47 2.50 0.50
N ASN A 162 18.99 3.55 1.12
CA ASN A 162 20.41 3.82 1.17
C ASN A 162 21.16 2.77 2.01
N SER A 163 20.60 2.30 3.13
CA SER A 163 21.21 1.21 3.90
C SER A 163 21.26 -0.10 3.12
N LEU A 164 20.24 -0.43 2.31
CA LEU A 164 20.33 -1.58 1.41
C LEU A 164 21.39 -1.40 0.32
N ASN A 165 21.53 -0.19 -0.24
CA ASN A 165 22.60 0.11 -1.18
C ASN A 165 23.99 -0.01 -0.54
N ASP A 166 24.15 0.40 0.72
CA ASP A 166 25.39 0.19 1.47
C ASP A 166 25.67 -1.31 1.66
N PHE A 167 24.64 -2.11 1.91
CA PHE A 167 24.76 -3.57 1.98
C PHE A 167 25.21 -4.16 0.64
N ALA A 168 24.63 -3.71 -0.46
CA ALA A 168 25.03 -4.11 -1.81
C ALA A 168 26.50 -3.78 -2.11
N LYS A 169 26.96 -2.59 -1.70
CA LYS A 169 28.38 -2.19 -1.84
C LYS A 169 29.30 -3.10 -1.05
N GLN A 170 28.93 -3.47 0.18
CA GLN A 170 29.73 -4.39 0.99
C GLN A 170 29.78 -5.80 0.39
N ILE A 171 28.65 -6.28 -0.15
CA ILE A 171 28.63 -7.54 -0.91
C ILE A 171 29.60 -7.43 -2.08
N SER A 172 29.47 -6.39 -2.91
CA SER A 172 30.32 -6.20 -4.09
C SER A 172 31.81 -6.12 -3.73
N LYS A 173 32.16 -5.40 -2.66
CA LYS A 173 33.53 -5.30 -2.15
C LYS A 173 34.07 -6.66 -1.75
N TYR A 174 33.30 -7.42 -0.95
CA TYR A 174 33.65 -8.77 -0.53
C TYR A 174 33.83 -9.72 -1.71
N LEU A 175 32.97 -9.62 -2.72
CA LEU A 175 33.08 -10.43 -3.93
C LEU A 175 34.35 -10.06 -4.70
N ASN A 176 34.58 -8.78 -4.96
CA ASN A 176 35.75 -8.33 -5.70
C ASN A 176 37.06 -8.72 -4.99
N SER A 177 37.13 -8.66 -3.66
CA SER A 177 38.34 -9.05 -2.90
C SER A 177 38.60 -10.56 -2.92
N ASN A 178 37.56 -11.39 -3.03
CA ASN A 178 37.71 -12.84 -3.07
C ASN A 178 37.79 -13.40 -4.51
N ILE A 179 37.41 -12.60 -5.51
CA ILE A 179 37.35 -12.97 -6.92
C ILE A 179 38.49 -12.32 -7.74
N SER A 180 39.21 -11.31 -7.22
CA SER A 180 40.35 -10.73 -7.94
C SER A 180 41.42 -11.80 -8.20
N GLY A 181 41.53 -12.25 -9.45
CA GLY A 181 42.45 -13.29 -9.89
C GLY A 181 41.80 -14.61 -10.31
N THR A 182 40.49 -14.81 -10.09
CA THR A 182 39.74 -15.93 -10.67
C THR A 182 38.87 -15.42 -11.81
N ASP A 183 39.10 -15.97 -13.00
CA ASP A 183 38.31 -15.70 -14.21
C ASP A 183 36.94 -16.37 -14.08
N ILE A 184 36.11 -15.86 -13.15
CA ILE A 184 34.75 -16.32 -12.96
C ILE A 184 33.93 -15.64 -14.05
N SER A 185 33.86 -16.27 -15.22
CA SER A 185 32.74 -16.03 -16.15
C SER A 185 31.45 -16.06 -15.32
N PHE A 186 30.48 -15.16 -15.57
CA PHE A 186 29.14 -15.19 -14.97
C PHE A 186 28.40 -16.46 -15.43
N ASN A 187 28.91 -17.61 -15.02
CA ASN A 187 28.36 -18.92 -15.26
C ASN A 187 27.58 -19.28 -14.00
N PRO A 188 26.24 -19.34 -14.06
CA PRO A 188 25.37 -19.68 -12.94
C PRO A 188 25.78 -20.98 -12.23
N ASP A 189 26.37 -21.92 -12.96
CA ASP A 189 26.81 -23.23 -12.44
C ASP A 189 28.07 -23.13 -11.56
N ILE A 190 28.92 -22.12 -11.77
CA ILE A 190 30.09 -21.85 -10.92
C ILE A 190 29.63 -21.09 -9.67
N ILE A 191 28.67 -20.19 -9.82
CA ILE A 191 28.07 -19.38 -8.74
C ILE A 191 27.32 -20.24 -7.71
N SER A 192 26.61 -21.28 -8.16
CA SER A 192 25.88 -22.21 -7.27
C SER A 192 26.80 -23.12 -6.44
N LYS A 193 28.03 -23.36 -6.91
CA LYS A 193 29.04 -24.21 -6.24
C LYS A 193 30.11 -23.42 -5.48
N ALA A 194 30.23 -22.12 -5.70
CA ALA A 194 31.20 -21.27 -5.03
C ALA A 194 30.83 -21.05 -3.55
N VAL A 195 31.57 -21.72 -2.67
CA VAL A 195 31.54 -21.49 -1.22
C VAL A 195 32.63 -20.48 -0.90
N LEU A 196 32.24 -19.27 -0.48
CA LEU A 196 33.20 -18.21 -0.16
C LEU A 196 33.53 -18.23 1.34
N PRO A 197 34.82 -18.15 1.72
CA PRO A 197 35.24 -18.11 3.12
C PRO A 197 34.83 -16.79 3.75
N PHE A 198 33.92 -16.86 4.70
CA PHE A 198 33.28 -15.73 5.36
C PHE A 198 33.95 -15.46 6.70
N TYR A 199 35.05 -14.69 6.68
CA TYR A 199 35.81 -14.33 7.89
C TYR A 199 34.98 -13.47 8.87
N VAL A 200 35.33 -13.53 10.15
CA VAL A 200 34.66 -12.83 11.26
C VAL A 200 34.54 -11.32 11.03
N THR A 201 35.55 -10.70 10.41
CA THR A 201 35.55 -9.27 10.05
C THR A 201 34.42 -8.92 9.07
N HIS A 202 34.19 -9.76 8.06
CA HIS A 202 33.07 -9.59 7.13
C HIS A 202 31.71 -9.79 7.83
N LYS A 203 31.58 -10.79 8.72
CA LYS A 203 30.36 -10.97 9.54
C LYS A 203 29.99 -9.71 10.32
N LEU A 204 30.99 -9.07 10.93
CA LEU A 204 30.79 -7.83 11.68
C LEU A 204 30.38 -6.66 10.76
N GLU A 205 31.04 -6.48 9.62
CA GLU A 205 30.69 -5.42 8.66
C GLU A 205 29.27 -5.60 8.10
N PHE A 206 28.89 -6.82 7.71
CA PHE A 206 27.54 -7.11 7.23
C PHE A 206 26.50 -6.95 8.34
N GLY A 207 26.76 -7.45 9.54
CA GLY A 207 25.86 -7.31 10.68
C GLY A 207 25.57 -5.85 11.03
N LEU A 208 26.59 -4.97 10.97
CA LEU A 208 26.42 -3.54 11.20
C LEU A 208 25.50 -2.88 10.16
N VAL A 209 25.71 -3.19 8.87
CA VAL A 209 24.91 -2.60 7.79
C VAL A 209 23.47 -3.13 7.82
N LEU A 210 23.27 -4.41 8.08
CA LEU A 210 21.94 -5.01 8.21
C LEU A 210 21.18 -4.44 9.42
N LYS A 211 21.86 -4.25 10.55
CA LYS A 211 21.28 -3.60 11.73
C LYS A 211 20.88 -2.15 11.46
N LYS A 212 21.70 -1.40 10.72
CA LYS A 212 21.34 -0.04 10.25
C LYS A 212 20.07 -0.09 9.40
N SER A 213 19.95 -1.08 8.51
CA SER A 213 18.76 -1.26 7.68
C SER A 213 17.50 -1.60 8.47
N LEU A 214 17.60 -2.46 9.49
CA LEU A 214 16.51 -2.75 10.42
C LEU A 214 16.07 -1.51 11.20
N ASN A 215 17.02 -0.71 11.67
CA ASN A 215 16.69 0.52 12.40
C ASN A 215 15.97 1.54 11.51
N ALA A 216 16.36 1.67 10.24
CA ALA A 216 15.69 2.54 9.28
C ALA A 216 14.27 2.05 8.98
N SER A 217 14.09 0.74 8.76
CA SER A 217 12.77 0.09 8.60
C SER A 217 11.88 0.32 9.82
N PHE A 218 12.41 0.13 11.03
CA PHE A 218 11.69 0.36 12.29
C PHE A 218 11.25 1.81 12.46
N SER A 219 12.10 2.76 12.09
CA SER A 219 11.78 4.19 12.15
C SER A 219 10.63 4.53 11.19
N LEU A 220 10.67 4.00 9.96
CA LEU A 220 9.59 4.12 8.99
C LEU A 220 8.29 3.46 9.47
N LEU A 221 8.39 2.28 10.09
CA LEU A 221 7.24 1.57 10.65
C LEU A 221 6.58 2.37 11.77
N THR A 222 7.38 2.96 12.67
CA THR A 222 6.90 3.78 13.79
C THR A 222 6.15 5.01 13.27
N GLU A 223 6.70 5.69 12.25
CA GLU A 223 6.06 6.83 11.62
C GLU A 223 4.70 6.47 11.00
N ILE A 224 4.61 5.32 10.32
CA ILE A 224 3.39 4.92 9.60
C ILE A 224 2.31 4.39 10.55
N ALA A 225 2.70 3.56 11.50
CA ALA A 225 1.81 2.93 12.46
C ALA A 225 1.33 3.90 13.55
N GLY A 226 2.13 4.93 13.86
CA GLY A 226 1.93 5.80 15.01
C GLY A 226 2.28 5.11 16.33
N ASP A 227 2.57 5.91 17.36
CA ASP A 227 3.09 5.44 18.66
C ASP A 227 2.20 4.37 19.33
N GLU A 228 0.88 4.36 19.07
CA GLU A 228 -0.07 3.46 19.74
C GLU A 228 0.01 1.98 19.32
N ILE A 229 0.48 1.67 18.10
CA ILE A 229 0.52 0.27 17.60
C ILE A 229 1.83 -0.42 18.00
N VAL A 230 2.95 0.33 18.03
CA VAL A 230 4.28 -0.19 18.35
C VAL A 230 4.39 -0.63 19.82
N ILE A 231 3.71 0.07 20.73
CA ILE A 231 3.69 -0.25 22.17
C ILE A 231 2.86 -1.51 22.45
N LYS A 232 1.70 -1.67 21.81
CA LYS A 232 0.82 -2.84 22.01
C LYS A 232 1.43 -4.17 21.52
N ALA A 233 2.19 -4.14 20.43
CA ALA A 233 2.89 -5.34 19.95
C ALA A 233 4.04 -5.76 20.90
N LYS A 234 4.68 -4.79 21.55
CA LYS A 234 5.75 -5.02 22.52
C LYS A 234 5.22 -5.56 23.86
N GLU A 235 4.12 -5.00 24.36
CA GLU A 235 3.43 -5.51 25.56
C GLU A 235 2.90 -6.93 25.37
N ASN A 236 2.34 -7.26 24.20
CA ASN A 236 1.86 -8.62 23.95
C ASN A 236 3.01 -9.65 23.85
N LYS A 237 4.15 -9.30 23.24
CA LYS A 237 5.33 -10.19 23.22
C LYS A 237 5.95 -10.38 24.60
N ASP A 238 6.02 -9.32 25.41
CA ASP A 238 6.54 -9.41 26.78
C ASP A 238 5.60 -10.21 27.72
N ASN A 239 4.29 -10.17 27.45
CA ASN A 239 3.30 -10.99 28.15
C ASN A 239 3.35 -12.46 27.70
N GLU A 240 3.52 -12.76 26.40
CA GLU A 240 3.71 -14.14 25.91
C GLU A 240 5.03 -14.76 26.40
N ALA A 241 6.11 -13.98 26.50
CA ALA A 241 7.39 -14.45 27.04
C ALA A 241 7.31 -14.75 28.54
N LYS A 242 6.52 -14.00 29.32
CA LYS A 242 6.27 -14.29 30.74
C LYS A 242 5.42 -15.53 30.96
N ILE A 243 4.45 -15.79 30.07
CA ILE A 243 3.59 -16.97 30.17
C ILE A 243 4.37 -18.25 29.81
N ASN A 244 5.26 -18.20 28.83
CA ASN A 244 6.05 -19.37 28.40
C ASN A 244 7.34 -19.62 29.21
N GLY A 245 7.76 -18.69 30.07
CA GLY A 245 8.90 -18.85 31.00
C GLY A 245 8.52 -19.36 32.39
N SER A 246 7.24 -19.71 32.61
CA SER A 246 6.67 -20.09 33.91
C SER A 246 6.27 -21.58 33.98
N SER A 247 6.91 -22.46 33.21
CA SER A 247 6.67 -23.92 33.25
C SER A 247 7.97 -24.71 33.31
#